data_AF-A0A2A4QA07-F1
#
_entry.id   AF-A0A2A4QA07-F1
#
_cell.length_a   1.000
_cell.length_b   1.000
_cell.length_c   1.000
_cell.angle_alpha   90.00
_cell.angle_beta   90.00
_cell.angle_gamma   90.00
#
_symmetry.space_group_name_H-M   'P 1'
#
loop_
_entity.id
_entity.type
_entity.pdbx_description
1 polymer ?
#
loop_
_entity_poly.entity_id
_entity_poly.type
_entity_poly.pdbx_seq_one_letter_code
_entity_poly.pdbx_strand_id
1 'polypeptide(L)'
;MIKSIINKLLVSGSLVLVTCICVIAQTAQVENTSSDWIGAYLNVAGANNLDGVELSTQLTTCGTKEVVLLQFTNHNSYPVQIEWADAIYTKDRKWKHNETQTKEKIVTLKGNEKKEGDCNSQNDENGQLVVEINGIISSDDKFSRFAPSYYVVSNKSN
;
A
#
# COMPACT_ATOMS: atom_id res chain seq x y z
N MET A 1 39.68 47.34 71.65
CA MET A 1 39.52 48.54 70.82
C MET A 1 40.17 48.24 69.47
N ILE A 2 39.38 47.96 68.42
CA ILE A 2 38.92 48.92 67.38
C ILE A 2 40.15 49.46 66.61
N LYS A 3 40.45 49.10 65.34
CA LYS A 3 39.75 49.41 64.06
C LYS A 3 40.49 48.63 62.94
N SER A 4 39.80 47.92 62.02
CA SER A 4 39.26 48.41 60.73
C SER A 4 40.30 48.55 59.61
N ILE A 5 40.12 47.86 58.47
CA ILE A 5 39.79 48.42 57.12
C ILE A 5 40.06 47.38 55.99
N ILE A 6 38.96 46.93 55.35
CA ILE A 6 38.66 46.83 53.90
C ILE A 6 39.82 46.47 52.91
N ASN A 7 39.64 45.44 52.05
CA ASN A 7 39.20 45.54 50.64
C ASN A 7 39.71 44.44 49.67
N LYS A 8 38.87 44.17 48.64
CA LYS A 8 39.09 43.46 47.34
C LYS A 8 38.78 41.94 47.32
N LEU A 9 37.68 41.47 46.71
CA LEU A 9 37.27 41.39 45.28
C LEU A 9 37.89 40.18 44.56
N LEU A 10 37.03 39.28 44.05
CA LEU A 10 37.12 38.39 42.86
C LEU A 10 36.09 37.25 43.07
N VAL A 11 34.86 37.36 42.57
CA VAL A 11 34.40 36.89 41.25
C VAL A 11 34.99 35.55 40.84
N SER A 12 34.14 34.50 40.85
CA SER A 12 34.03 33.48 39.80
C SER A 12 33.42 32.21 40.41
N GLY A 13 32.25 31.81 39.92
CA GLY A 13 31.56 30.63 40.43
C GLY A 13 30.34 30.26 39.60
N SER A 14 30.59 30.06 38.30
CA SER A 14 29.87 29.18 37.36
C SER A 14 28.36 28.97 37.54
N LEU A 15 27.62 29.56 36.61
CA LEU A 15 26.25 29.21 36.23
C LEU A 15 26.19 27.71 35.86
N VAL A 16 25.50 26.91 36.69
CA VAL A 16 25.17 25.51 36.37
C VAL A 16 24.01 25.53 35.37
N LEU A 17 24.34 25.38 34.09
CA LEU A 17 23.37 25.19 33.00
C LEU A 17 22.79 23.77 33.13
N VAL A 18 21.59 23.65 33.71
CA VAL A 18 20.85 22.37 33.74
C VAL A 18 20.34 22.10 32.32
N THR A 19 20.95 21.10 31.69
CA THR A 19 20.58 20.52 30.41
C THR A 19 19.23 19.80 30.53
N CYS A 20 18.26 20.20 29.71
CA CYS A 20 17.12 19.36 29.36
C CYS A 20 17.23 19.03 27.87
N ILE A 21 17.99 17.98 27.56
CA ILE A 21 18.08 17.44 26.22
C ILE A 21 16.82 16.59 26.02
N CYS A 22 15.81 17.16 25.37
CA CYS A 22 14.73 16.37 24.79
C CYS A 22 15.32 15.59 23.61
N VAL A 23 15.79 14.36 23.85
CA VAL A 23 16.08 13.40 22.79
C VAL A 23 14.74 12.94 22.22
N ILE A 24 14.23 13.69 21.24
CA ILE A 24 13.12 13.20 20.42
C ILE A 24 13.78 12.42 19.27
N ALA A 25 14.01 11.13 19.50
CA ALA A 25 14.31 10.20 18.42
C ALA A 25 13.06 10.03 17.57
N GLN A 26 12.87 10.90 16.57
CA GLN A 26 11.92 10.63 15.50
C GLN A 26 12.60 9.68 14.52
N THR A 27 12.35 8.39 14.69
CA THR A 27 12.55 7.43 13.60
C THR A 27 11.42 7.68 12.61
N ALA A 28 11.67 8.54 11.62
CA ALA A 28 10.80 8.60 10.45
C ALA A 28 10.90 7.23 9.76
N GLN A 29 9.82 6.44 9.89
CA GLN A 29 9.65 5.21 9.12
C GLN A 29 9.64 5.64 7.65
N VAL A 30 10.60 5.17 6.87
CA VAL A 30 10.58 5.31 5.41
C VAL A 30 9.44 4.41 4.93
N GLU A 31 8.28 5.00 4.69
CA GLU A 31 7.21 4.35 3.94
C GLU A 31 7.76 4.11 2.53
N ASN A 32 8.20 2.88 2.26
CA ASN A 32 8.50 2.42 0.90
C ASN A 32 7.19 2.16 0.17
N THR A 33 6.39 3.20 -0.04
CA THR A 33 5.30 3.17 -1.01
C THR A 33 5.93 3.37 -2.38
N SER A 34 6.00 2.33 -3.21
CA SER A 34 6.30 2.55 -4.61
C SER A 34 5.13 3.34 -5.20
N SER A 35 5.35 4.60 -5.55
CA SER A 35 4.31 5.46 -6.14
C SER A 35 3.83 5.00 -7.50
N ASP A 36 4.49 3.99 -8.07
CA ASP A 36 4.32 3.62 -9.46
C ASP A 36 3.39 2.41 -9.59
N TRP A 37 2.42 2.54 -10.48
CA TRP A 37 1.58 1.43 -10.91
C TRP A 37 2.42 0.45 -11.73
N ILE A 38 2.41 -0.81 -11.32
CA ILE A 38 3.10 -1.91 -12.01
C ILE A 38 2.10 -2.91 -12.56
N GLY A 39 2.40 -3.54 -13.69
CA GLY A 39 1.55 -4.56 -14.27
C GLY A 39 1.35 -5.78 -13.37
N ALA A 40 0.17 -6.42 -13.44
CA ALA A 40 -0.18 -7.57 -12.61
C ALA A 40 0.28 -8.95 -13.10
N TYR A 41 0.91 -9.04 -14.28
CA TYR A 41 1.42 -10.28 -14.87
C TYR A 41 0.35 -11.38 -14.94
N LEU A 42 -0.74 -11.11 -15.66
CA LEU A 42 -1.93 -11.97 -15.81
C LEU A 42 -1.64 -13.35 -16.40
N ASN A 43 -0.49 -13.55 -17.07
CA ASN A 43 -0.09 -14.84 -17.61
C ASN A 43 1.40 -15.13 -17.43
N VAL A 44 1.82 -16.35 -17.80
CA VAL A 44 3.22 -16.83 -17.69
C VAL A 44 4.21 -16.02 -18.52
N ALA A 45 3.75 -15.35 -19.58
CA ALA A 45 4.56 -14.45 -20.40
C ALA A 45 4.70 -13.04 -19.79
N GLY A 46 3.99 -12.78 -18.68
CA GLY A 46 4.00 -11.49 -18.00
C GLY A 46 3.13 -10.42 -18.66
N ALA A 47 2.16 -10.81 -19.48
CA ALA A 47 1.22 -9.84 -20.06
C ALA A 47 0.34 -9.24 -18.96
N ASN A 48 0.05 -7.95 -19.06
CA ASN A 48 -0.85 -7.24 -18.15
C ASN A 48 -2.21 -6.93 -18.79
N ASN A 49 -2.35 -7.23 -20.08
CA ASN A 49 -3.55 -7.04 -20.86
C ASN A 49 -4.12 -8.39 -21.28
N LEU A 50 -5.42 -8.57 -21.10
CA LEU A 50 -6.19 -9.70 -21.60
C LEU A 50 -7.51 -9.18 -22.17
N ASP A 51 -7.82 -9.59 -23.40
CA ASP A 51 -9.05 -9.22 -24.13
C ASP A 51 -9.33 -7.70 -24.12
N GLY A 52 -8.26 -6.90 -24.23
CA GLY A 52 -8.32 -5.44 -24.28
C GLY A 52 -8.47 -4.78 -22.90
N VAL A 53 -8.46 -5.53 -21.80
CA VAL A 53 -8.42 -4.98 -20.44
C VAL A 53 -7.04 -5.14 -19.85
N GLU A 54 -6.45 -4.02 -19.41
CA GLU A 54 -5.20 -3.99 -18.68
C GLU A 54 -5.42 -3.94 -17.17
N LEU A 55 -4.66 -4.74 -16.42
CA LEU A 55 -4.62 -4.72 -14.96
C LEU A 55 -3.24 -4.27 -14.47
N SER A 56 -3.25 -3.18 -13.72
CA SER A 56 -2.11 -2.62 -12.99
C SER A 56 -2.37 -2.66 -11.48
N THR A 57 -1.29 -2.64 -10.71
CA THR A 57 -1.32 -2.76 -9.25
C THR A 57 -0.38 -1.77 -8.59
N GLN A 58 -0.71 -1.37 -7.38
CA GLN A 58 0.14 -0.52 -6.55
C GLN A 58 0.12 -1.03 -5.11
N LEU A 59 1.31 -1.26 -4.54
CA LEU A 59 1.45 -1.59 -3.12
C LEU A 59 1.44 -0.29 -2.31
N THR A 60 0.56 -0.18 -1.33
CA THR A 60 0.45 1.01 -0.48
C THR A 60 -0.04 0.65 0.93
N THR A 61 -0.13 1.67 1.78
CA THR A 61 -0.68 1.55 3.14
C THR A 61 -1.96 2.37 3.25
N CYS A 62 -3.07 1.71 3.59
CA CYS A 62 -4.33 2.38 3.94
C CYS A 62 -4.50 2.38 5.46
N GLY A 63 -4.21 3.51 6.09
CA GLY A 63 -4.20 3.62 7.56
C GLY A 63 -3.07 2.77 8.15
N THR A 64 -3.41 1.67 8.81
CA THR A 64 -2.44 0.71 9.38
C THR A 64 -2.33 -0.59 8.58
N LYS A 65 -3.07 -0.71 7.48
CA LYS A 65 -3.15 -1.92 6.67
C LYS A 65 -2.30 -1.79 5.42
N GLU A 66 -1.44 -2.76 5.17
CA GLU A 66 -0.77 -2.91 3.89
C GLU A 66 -1.74 -3.52 2.88
N VAL A 67 -1.92 -2.85 1.74
CA VAL A 67 -2.87 -3.25 0.71
C VAL A 67 -2.26 -3.17 -0.69
N VAL A 68 -2.84 -3.93 -1.60
CA VAL A 68 -2.63 -3.75 -3.04
C VAL A 68 -3.86 -3.07 -3.62
N LEU A 69 -3.66 -1.92 -4.27
CA LEU A 69 -4.67 -1.27 -5.09
C LEU A 69 -4.63 -1.87 -6.49
N LEU A 70 -5.81 -2.12 -7.07
CA LEU A 70 -5.97 -2.59 -8.43
C LEU A 70 -6.45 -1.43 -9.31
N GLN A 71 -5.93 -1.36 -10.54
CA GLN A 71 -6.39 -0.44 -11.58
C GLN A 71 -6.68 -1.23 -12.85
N PHE A 72 -7.92 -1.13 -13.32
CA PHE A 72 -8.36 -1.69 -14.57
C PHE A 72 -8.51 -0.58 -15.62
N THR A 73 -7.97 -0.81 -16.80
CA THR A 73 -8.15 0.06 -17.97
C THR A 73 -8.74 -0.76 -19.11
N ASN A 74 -9.97 -0.45 -19.52
CA ASN A 74 -10.61 -1.08 -20.66
C ASN A 74 -10.23 -0.32 -21.93
N HIS A 75 -9.39 -0.89 -22.78
CA HIS A 75 -8.98 -0.33 -24.07
C HIS A 75 -9.99 -0.61 -25.19
N ASN A 76 -11.05 -1.39 -24.92
CA ASN A 76 -12.11 -1.64 -25.88
C ASN A 76 -13.05 -0.43 -26.00
N SER A 77 -13.72 -0.31 -27.14
CA SER A 77 -14.77 0.70 -27.34
C SER A 77 -16.13 0.32 -26.75
N TYR A 78 -16.27 -0.87 -26.16
CA TYR A 78 -17.52 -1.44 -25.65
C TYR A 78 -17.38 -1.85 -24.17
N PRO A 79 -18.50 -1.96 -23.42
CA PRO A 79 -18.45 -2.34 -22.03
C PRO A 79 -18.03 -3.81 -21.83
N VAL A 80 -17.28 -4.05 -20.77
CA VAL A 80 -16.77 -5.36 -20.37
C VAL A 80 -17.11 -5.64 -18.92
N GLN A 81 -17.29 -6.91 -18.60
CA GLN A 81 -17.33 -7.41 -17.23
C GLN A 81 -16.04 -8.17 -16.95
N ILE A 82 -15.39 -7.80 -15.85
CA ILE A 82 -14.14 -8.40 -15.37
C ILE A 82 -14.48 -9.17 -14.10
N GLU A 83 -14.04 -10.42 -14.06
CA GLU A 83 -14.22 -11.31 -12.93
C GLU A 83 -12.86 -11.84 -12.47
N TRP A 84 -12.59 -11.82 -11.17
CA TRP A 84 -11.32 -12.31 -10.63
C TRP A 84 -11.40 -12.81 -9.19
N ALA A 85 -10.37 -13.55 -8.79
CA ALA A 85 -10.15 -13.97 -7.41
C ALA A 85 -8.75 -13.55 -6.94
N ASP A 86 -8.67 -12.96 -5.74
CA ASP A 86 -7.42 -12.40 -5.22
C ASP A 86 -6.42 -13.51 -4.88
N ALA A 87 -5.18 -13.33 -5.31
CA ALA A 87 -4.07 -14.13 -4.84
C ALA A 87 -2.78 -13.32 -4.78
N ILE A 88 -1.85 -13.84 -3.98
CA ILE A 88 -0.52 -13.28 -3.80
C ILE A 88 0.50 -14.34 -4.19
N TYR A 89 1.47 -13.92 -5.00
CA TYR A 89 2.66 -14.70 -5.27
C TYR A 89 3.76 -14.25 -4.30
N THR A 90 4.26 -15.18 -3.49
CA THR A 90 5.27 -14.89 -2.47
C THR A 90 6.69 -14.99 -3.04
N LYS A 91 7.67 -14.42 -2.32
CA LYS A 91 9.10 -14.50 -2.73
C LYS A 91 9.61 -15.94 -2.80
N ASP A 92 8.99 -16.84 -2.03
CA ASP A 92 9.28 -18.28 -2.05
C ASP A 92 8.60 -19.03 -3.20
N ARG A 93 8.04 -18.29 -4.18
CA ARG A 93 7.41 -18.82 -5.39
C ARG A 93 6.17 -19.68 -5.12
N LYS A 94 5.41 -19.32 -4.09
CA LYS A 94 4.15 -19.96 -3.74
C LYS A 94 2.98 -19.04 -4.04
N TRP A 95 1.90 -19.62 -4.51
CA TRP A 95 0.60 -18.96 -4.62
C TRP A 95 -0.15 -19.09 -3.30
N LYS A 96 -0.67 -17.97 -2.82
CA LYS A 96 -1.50 -17.88 -1.63
C LYS A 96 -2.82 -17.25 -2.02
N HIS A 97 -3.91 -17.93 -1.70
CA HIS A 97 -5.25 -17.52 -2.06
C HIS A 97 -5.94 -16.97 -0.81
N ASN A 98 -6.88 -16.06 -1.01
CA ASN A 98 -7.72 -15.64 0.09
C ASN A 98 -8.71 -16.75 0.44
N GLU A 99 -8.42 -17.54 1.48
CA GLU A 99 -9.28 -18.65 1.91
C GLU A 99 -10.67 -18.17 2.41
N THR A 100 -10.77 -16.91 2.83
CA THR A 100 -12.04 -16.31 3.28
C THR A 100 -12.89 -15.77 2.14
N GLN A 101 -12.30 -15.61 0.94
CA GLN A 101 -13.00 -15.12 -0.23
C GLN A 101 -13.73 -16.28 -0.91
N THR A 102 -14.99 -16.49 -0.52
CA THR A 102 -15.85 -17.54 -1.09
C THR A 102 -16.49 -17.14 -2.42
N LYS A 103 -16.31 -15.90 -2.89
CA LYS A 103 -16.97 -15.34 -4.07
C LYS A 103 -15.99 -14.58 -4.96
N GLU A 104 -16.14 -14.74 -6.26
CA GLU A 104 -15.45 -13.95 -7.27
C GLU A 104 -15.82 -12.47 -7.14
N LYS A 105 -14.82 -11.61 -7.36
CA LYS A 105 -15.01 -10.16 -7.47
C LYS A 105 -15.40 -9.84 -8.91
N ILE A 106 -16.33 -8.90 -9.07
CA ILE A 106 -16.89 -8.55 -10.37
C ILE A 106 -16.95 -7.04 -10.51
N VAL A 107 -16.37 -6.51 -11.59
CA VAL A 107 -16.51 -5.10 -11.95
C VAL A 107 -16.94 -4.98 -13.42
N THR A 108 -17.82 -4.03 -13.71
CA THR A 108 -18.18 -3.67 -15.08
C THR A 108 -17.51 -2.35 -15.42
N LEU A 109 -16.85 -2.29 -16.58
CA LEU A 109 -16.28 -1.07 -17.15
C LEU A 109 -16.97 -0.74 -18.47
N LYS A 110 -17.22 0.53 -18.71
CA LYS A 110 -17.58 1.08 -20.02
C LYS A 110 -16.39 1.01 -20.96
N GLY A 111 -16.63 1.19 -22.25
CA GLY A 111 -15.55 1.32 -23.23
C GLY A 111 -14.65 2.50 -22.92
N ASN A 112 -13.34 2.32 -23.06
CA ASN A 112 -12.30 3.32 -22.75
C ASN A 112 -12.30 3.83 -21.30
N GLU A 113 -12.96 3.13 -20.38
CA GLU A 113 -13.01 3.51 -18.96
C GLU A 113 -11.79 2.99 -18.19
N LYS A 114 -11.32 3.81 -17.26
CA LYS A 114 -10.34 3.45 -16.25
C LYS A 114 -11.01 3.48 -14.88
N LYS A 115 -10.76 2.45 -14.08
CA LYS A 115 -11.27 2.35 -12.71
C LYS A 115 -10.16 1.86 -11.79
N GLU A 116 -9.93 2.58 -10.70
CA GLU A 116 -8.86 2.32 -9.75
C GLU A 116 -9.42 2.20 -8.33
N GLY A 117 -8.81 1.34 -7.53
CA GLY A 117 -9.04 1.29 -6.11
C GLY A 117 -8.30 2.42 -5.40
N ASP A 118 -8.89 2.90 -4.31
CA ASP A 118 -8.25 3.85 -3.41
C ASP A 118 -8.56 3.49 -1.94
N CYS A 119 -7.81 4.07 -1.01
CA CYS A 119 -7.95 3.78 0.42
C CYS A 119 -9.28 4.24 1.04
N ASN A 120 -9.97 5.20 0.43
CA ASN A 120 -11.25 5.71 0.89
C ASN A 120 -12.42 4.86 0.38
N SER A 121 -12.21 4.15 -0.72
CA SER A 121 -13.18 3.28 -1.37
C SER A 121 -13.43 1.94 -0.68
N GLN A 122 -12.76 1.62 0.44
CA GLN A 122 -12.97 0.32 1.12
C GLN A 122 -14.46 0.01 1.46
N ASN A 123 -15.31 1.05 1.55
CA ASN A 123 -16.73 0.92 1.89
C ASN A 123 -17.69 1.14 0.70
N ASP A 124 -17.18 1.31 -0.53
CA ASP A 124 -18.00 1.54 -1.73
C ASP A 124 -17.92 0.37 -2.74
N GLU A 125 -18.55 0.53 -3.90
CA GLU A 125 -18.52 -0.44 -5.01
C GLU A 125 -17.12 -0.67 -5.61
N ASN A 126 -16.15 0.18 -5.28
CA ASN A 126 -14.74 0.10 -5.65
C ASN A 126 -13.90 -0.52 -4.53
N GLY A 127 -14.46 -0.77 -3.34
CA GLY A 127 -13.77 -1.44 -2.24
C GLY A 127 -13.23 -2.83 -2.60
N GLN A 128 -13.83 -3.47 -3.60
CA GLN A 128 -13.31 -4.72 -4.18
C GLN A 128 -11.98 -4.56 -4.92
N LEU A 129 -11.59 -3.35 -5.32
CA LEU A 129 -10.30 -3.04 -5.95
C LEU A 129 -9.18 -2.82 -4.94
N VAL A 130 -9.46 -2.99 -3.64
CA VAL A 130 -8.48 -2.96 -2.56
C VAL A 130 -8.29 -4.39 -2.04
N VAL A 131 -7.04 -4.85 -2.00
CA VAL A 131 -6.69 -6.21 -1.56
C VAL A 131 -5.84 -6.12 -0.31
N GLU A 132 -6.38 -6.56 0.82
CA GLU A 132 -5.64 -6.60 2.10
C GLU A 132 -4.68 -7.78 2.11
N ILE A 133 -3.37 -7.52 2.25
CA ILE A 133 -2.32 -8.54 2.16
C ILE A 133 -2.39 -9.53 3.31
N ASN A 134 -2.59 -9.02 4.53
CA ASN A 134 -2.64 -9.81 5.76
C ASN A 134 -3.84 -10.77 5.82
N GLY A 135 -4.83 -10.61 4.93
CA GLY A 135 -5.92 -11.56 4.77
C GLY A 135 -5.58 -12.79 3.93
N ILE A 136 -4.42 -12.77 3.24
CA ILE A 136 -4.03 -13.80 2.27
C ILE A 136 -2.72 -14.49 2.67
N ILE A 137 -1.76 -13.74 3.21
CA ILE A 137 -0.45 -14.26 3.62
C ILE A 137 -0.18 -13.96 5.09
N SER A 138 0.56 -14.84 5.76
CA SER A 138 1.03 -14.58 7.12
C SER A 138 2.22 -13.62 7.13
N SER A 139 2.57 -13.06 8.28
CA SER A 139 3.73 -12.15 8.42
C SER A 139 5.07 -12.80 8.03
N ASP A 140 5.16 -14.13 8.09
CA ASP A 140 6.37 -14.88 7.73
C ASP A 140 6.49 -15.06 6.21
N ASP A 141 5.37 -15.02 5.49
CA ASP A 141 5.33 -15.06 4.03
C ASP A 141 5.70 -13.67 3.48
N LYS A 142 6.77 -13.58 2.69
CA LYS A 142 7.17 -12.30 2.09
C LYS A 142 6.36 -12.03 0.82
N PHE A 143 5.60 -10.93 0.79
CA PHE A 143 4.96 -10.43 -0.41
C PHE A 143 5.98 -10.26 -1.55
N SER A 144 5.64 -10.76 -2.74
CA SER A 144 6.40 -10.46 -3.97
C SER A 144 5.56 -9.64 -4.95
N ARG A 145 4.35 -10.10 -5.27
CA ARG A 145 3.40 -9.38 -6.12
C ARG A 145 1.98 -9.88 -5.90
N PHE A 146 1.02 -9.03 -6.22
CA PHE A 146 -0.34 -9.48 -6.50
C PHE A 146 -0.37 -10.18 -7.85
N ALA A 147 -1.14 -11.25 -7.94
CA ALA A 147 -1.53 -11.82 -9.19
C ALA A 147 -2.86 -12.57 -8.99
N PRO A 148 -3.86 -12.35 -9.85
CA PRO A 148 -5.14 -13.01 -9.68
C PRO A 148 -4.97 -14.52 -9.89
N SER A 149 -5.65 -15.33 -9.06
CA SER A 149 -5.65 -16.79 -9.23
C SER A 149 -6.55 -17.26 -10.37
N TYR A 150 -7.52 -16.42 -10.71
CA TYR A 150 -8.43 -16.53 -11.83
C TYR A 150 -8.74 -15.12 -12.32
N TYR A 151 -8.80 -14.94 -13.64
CA TYR A 151 -9.07 -13.65 -14.27
C TYR A 151 -9.76 -13.87 -15.61
N VAL A 152 -10.97 -13.34 -15.76
CA VAL A 152 -11.77 -13.45 -16.97
C VAL A 152 -12.35 -12.10 -17.36
N VAL A 153 -12.35 -11.84 -18.66
CA VAL A 153 -12.96 -10.67 -19.28
C VAL A 153 -14.06 -11.16 -20.21
N SER A 154 -15.26 -10.62 -20.06
CA SER A 154 -16.39 -10.94 -20.92
C SER A 154 -17.03 -9.68 -21.49
N ASN A 155 -17.48 -9.76 -22.74
CA ASN A 155 -18.23 -8.67 -23.35
C ASN A 155 -19.61 -8.60 -22.70
N LYS A 156 -19.96 -7.43 -22.16
CA LYS A 156 -21.30 -7.18 -21.65
C LYS A 156 -22.18 -6.71 -22.80
N SER A 157 -22.71 -7.68 -23.56
CA SER A 157 -23.75 -7.38 -24.55
C SER A 157 -24.99 -6.88 -23.81
N ASN A 158 -25.40 -5.64 -24.09
CA ASN A 158 -26.64 -5.05 -23.56
C ASN A 158 -27.86 -5.84 -24.03
#